data_AF-A0A0F7U1B6-F1
#
_entry.id   AF-A0A0F7U1B6-F1
#
_cell.length_a   1.000
_cell.length_b   1.000
_cell.length_c   1.000
_cell.angle_alpha   90.00
_cell.angle_beta   90.00
_cell.angle_gamma   90.00
#
_symmetry.space_group_name_H-M   'P 1'
#
loop_
_entity.id
_entity.type
_entity.pdbx_description
1 polymer ?
#
loop_
_entity_poly.entity_id
_entity_poly.type
_entity_poly.pdbx_seq_one_letter_code
_entity_poly.pdbx_strand_id
1 'polypeptide(L)'
;MPPIRSESRQKLANQEGKILLALSDLQEGRIQSIRAAAKLYDVPRSTLQTRANGTLSRVDTPPNGRKLTQLEEDSLVEWIFSMDKRGAAPRKTTIREMANILLAARGSHPPPTVGENWPSNLINRRPNLRIRSSIRYDYQRALNEDPKLLREWFSTVQRTIDENGIQPEDIYNFDKTGFAIGLISSQKVVTRAEMIGNSRRLLQPGNRE
;
A
#
# COMPACT_ATOMS: atom_id res chain seq x y z
N MET A 1 -29.10 7.63 15.89
CA MET A 1 -29.52 6.41 15.16
C MET A 1 -28.28 5.76 14.58
N PRO A 2 -28.05 4.46 14.77
CA PRO A 2 -26.97 3.76 14.09
C PRO A 2 -27.21 3.79 12.56
N PRO A 3 -26.16 3.80 11.73
CA PRO A 3 -26.32 3.91 10.29
C PRO A 3 -26.94 2.63 9.74
N ILE A 4 -28.10 2.76 9.07
CA ILE A 4 -28.88 1.70 8.40
C ILE A 4 -28.01 0.78 7.52
N ARG A 5 -26.90 1.31 6.98
CA ARG A 5 -25.95 0.55 6.16
C ARG A 5 -25.16 -0.52 6.93
N SER A 6 -24.96 -0.36 8.24
CA SER A 6 -24.20 -1.33 9.06
C SER A 6 -25.01 -2.59 9.36
N GLU A 7 -26.28 -2.44 9.74
CA GLU A 7 -27.19 -3.55 10.04
C GLU A 7 -27.43 -4.44 8.80
N SER A 8 -27.60 -3.82 7.63
CA SER A 8 -27.74 -4.54 6.36
C SER A 8 -26.51 -5.40 6.03
N ARG A 9 -25.30 -4.88 6.30
CA ARG A 9 -24.04 -5.60 6.05
C ARG A 9 -23.87 -6.77 7.02
N GLN A 10 -24.22 -6.59 8.29
CA GLN A 10 -24.20 -7.65 9.30
C GLN A 10 -25.15 -8.79 8.92
N LYS A 11 -26.36 -8.44 8.46
CA LYS A 11 -27.38 -9.40 8.03
C LYS A 11 -26.92 -10.24 6.82
N LEU A 12 -26.29 -9.60 5.84
CA LEU A 12 -25.71 -10.30 4.68
C LEU A 12 -24.57 -11.24 5.07
N ALA A 13 -23.67 -10.81 5.97
CA ALA A 13 -22.58 -11.65 6.46
C ALA A 13 -23.09 -12.87 7.24
N ASN A 14 -24.11 -12.69 8.10
CA ASN A 14 -24.75 -13.79 8.81
C ASN A 14 -25.45 -14.78 7.87
N GLN A 15 -26.10 -14.28 6.81
CA GLN A 15 -26.73 -15.13 5.80
C GLN A 15 -25.68 -15.94 5.02
N GLU A 16 -24.54 -15.33 4.68
CA GLU A 16 -23.43 -16.01 4.02
C GLU A 16 -22.82 -17.12 4.90
N GLY A 17 -22.62 -16.84 6.19
CA GLY A 17 -22.13 -17.83 7.16
C GLY A 17 -23.03 -19.06 7.26
N LYS A 18 -24.36 -18.86 7.29
CA LYS A 18 -25.34 -19.96 7.27
C LYS A 18 -25.25 -20.81 6.00
N ILE A 19 -25.03 -20.18 4.84
CA ILE A 19 -24.87 -20.88 3.56
C ILE A 19 -23.60 -21.73 3.58
N LEU A 20 -22.48 -21.18 4.03
CA LEU A 20 -21.21 -21.92 4.10
C LEU A 20 -21.30 -23.13 5.04
N LEU A 21 -21.95 -22.98 6.19
CA LEU A 21 -22.16 -24.07 7.13
C LEU A 21 -23.07 -25.16 6.53
N ALA A 22 -24.14 -24.77 5.84
CA ALA A 22 -25.01 -25.69 5.12
C ALA A 22 -24.29 -26.46 4.01
N LEU A 23 -23.36 -25.82 3.28
CA LEU A 23 -22.54 -26.48 2.26
C LEU A 23 -21.54 -27.44 2.88
N SER A 24 -20.89 -27.08 3.99
CA SER A 24 -19.98 -27.98 4.73
C SER A 24 -20.70 -29.24 5.17
N ASP A 25 -21.90 -29.11 5.74
CA ASP A 25 -22.72 -30.25 6.17
C ASP A 25 -23.19 -31.16 5.03
N LEU A 26 -23.46 -30.59 3.86
CA LEU A 26 -23.78 -31.35 2.66
C LEU A 26 -22.54 -32.10 2.14
N GLN A 27 -21.37 -31.47 2.19
CA GLN A 27 -20.10 -32.05 1.73
C GLN A 27 -19.61 -33.15 2.67
N GLU A 28 -19.79 -32.97 3.97
CA GLU A 28 -19.43 -33.94 5.02
C GLU A 28 -20.50 -35.04 5.20
N GLY A 29 -21.59 -34.99 4.41
CA GLY A 29 -22.64 -36.01 4.43
C GLY A 29 -23.52 -36.01 5.68
N ARG A 30 -23.38 -35.01 6.57
CA ARG A 30 -24.27 -34.81 7.73
C ARG A 30 -25.71 -34.56 7.32
N ILE A 31 -25.91 -33.95 6.15
CA ILE A 31 -27.22 -33.70 5.56
C ILE A 31 -27.24 -34.26 4.14
N GLN A 32 -28.27 -35.03 3.82
CA GLN A 32 -28.34 -35.77 2.56
C GLN A 32 -28.98 -34.99 1.40
N SER A 33 -29.60 -33.82 1.65
CA SER A 33 -30.24 -33.06 0.59
C SER A 33 -30.16 -31.55 0.78
N ILE A 34 -30.01 -30.83 -0.33
CA ILE A 34 -30.04 -29.35 -0.36
C ILE A 34 -31.34 -28.81 0.25
N ARG A 35 -32.47 -29.52 0.07
CA ARG A 35 -33.77 -29.12 0.63
C ARG A 35 -33.77 -29.20 2.15
N ALA A 36 -33.21 -30.27 2.71
CA ALA A 36 -33.11 -30.45 4.16
C ALA A 36 -32.14 -29.42 4.77
N ALA A 37 -30.99 -29.20 4.13
CA ALA A 37 -30.02 -28.20 4.58
C ALA A 37 -30.60 -26.78 4.53
N ALA A 38 -31.30 -26.42 3.45
CA ALA A 38 -31.98 -25.13 3.34
C ALA A 38 -33.00 -24.88 4.47
N LYS A 39 -33.76 -25.91 4.85
CA LYS A 39 -34.72 -25.83 5.95
C LYS A 39 -34.03 -25.75 7.32
N LEU A 40 -32.98 -26.54 7.55
CA LEU A 40 -32.26 -26.57 8.82
C LEU A 40 -31.56 -25.24 9.11
N TYR A 41 -30.91 -24.68 8.10
CA TYR A 41 -30.12 -23.46 8.22
C TYR A 41 -30.92 -22.18 7.97
N ASP A 42 -32.23 -22.29 7.70
CA ASP A 42 -33.12 -21.17 7.39
C ASP A 42 -32.54 -20.26 6.28
N VAL A 43 -32.22 -20.88 5.15
CA VAL A 43 -31.70 -20.22 3.94
C VAL A 43 -32.51 -20.61 2.71
N PRO A 44 -32.74 -19.69 1.75
CA PRO A 44 -33.49 -20.02 0.54
C PRO A 44 -32.81 -21.15 -0.25
N ARG A 45 -33.60 -22.17 -0.62
CA ARG A 45 -33.11 -23.34 -1.36
C ARG A 45 -32.42 -22.93 -2.68
N SER A 46 -32.99 -21.98 -3.41
CA SER A 46 -32.43 -21.49 -4.67
C SER A 46 -31.04 -20.91 -4.47
N THR A 47 -30.86 -20.07 -3.44
CA THR A 47 -29.56 -19.51 -3.07
C THR A 47 -28.57 -20.62 -2.72
N LEU A 48 -28.94 -21.56 -1.84
CA LEU A 48 -28.05 -22.66 -1.48
C LEU A 48 -27.65 -23.53 -2.68
N GLN A 49 -28.58 -23.80 -3.60
CA GLN A 49 -28.32 -24.55 -4.83
C GLN A 49 -27.38 -23.81 -5.78
N THR A 50 -27.58 -22.50 -6.00
CA THR A 50 -26.68 -21.66 -6.80
C THR A 50 -25.25 -21.65 -6.24
N ARG A 51 -25.12 -21.70 -4.90
CA ARG A 51 -23.84 -21.74 -4.20
C ARG A 51 -23.17 -23.12 -4.25
N ALA A 52 -23.93 -24.20 -4.10
CA ALA A 52 -23.45 -25.56 -4.33
C ALA A 52 -22.93 -25.76 -5.76
N ASN A 53 -23.53 -25.07 -6.73
CA ASN A 53 -23.09 -25.05 -8.13
C ASN A 53 -21.85 -24.16 -8.39
N GLY A 54 -21.21 -23.61 -7.34
CA GLY A 54 -19.95 -22.89 -7.45
C GLY A 54 -20.05 -21.37 -7.65
N THR A 55 -21.23 -20.77 -7.52
CA THR A 55 -21.35 -19.30 -7.59
C THR A 55 -20.78 -18.66 -6.34
N LEU A 56 -19.88 -17.69 -6.50
CA LEU A 56 -19.28 -16.94 -5.39
C LEU A 56 -20.26 -15.95 -4.76
N SER A 57 -19.95 -15.51 -3.53
CA SER A 57 -20.77 -14.51 -2.86
C SER A 57 -20.60 -13.16 -3.50
N ARG A 58 -21.59 -12.28 -3.33
CA ARG A 58 -21.42 -10.91 -3.83
C ARG A 58 -20.21 -10.21 -3.19
N VAL A 59 -19.85 -10.60 -1.97
CA VAL A 59 -18.70 -10.06 -1.23
C VAL A 59 -17.38 -10.59 -1.81
N ASP A 60 -17.38 -11.85 -2.23
CA ASP A 60 -16.18 -12.54 -2.76
C ASP A 60 -16.04 -12.40 -4.28
N THR A 61 -17.12 -12.02 -4.97
CA THR A 61 -17.13 -11.82 -6.42
C THR A 61 -16.29 -10.59 -6.75
N PRO A 62 -15.24 -10.71 -7.58
CA PRO A 62 -14.46 -9.57 -8.02
C PRO A 62 -15.37 -8.55 -8.71
N PRO A 63 -15.20 -7.24 -8.44
CA PRO A 63 -15.97 -6.22 -9.13
C PRO A 63 -15.74 -6.32 -10.65
N ASN A 64 -16.84 -6.27 -11.41
CA ASN A 64 -16.77 -6.18 -12.86
C ASN A 64 -15.89 -4.99 -13.26
N GLY A 65 -14.88 -5.23 -14.11
CA GLY A 65 -13.98 -4.19 -14.61
C GLY A 65 -12.59 -4.12 -13.95
N ARG A 66 -12.20 -5.06 -13.08
CA ARG A 66 -10.78 -5.22 -12.73
C ARG A 66 -9.98 -5.65 -13.97
N LYS A 67 -9.06 -4.80 -14.41
CA LYS A 67 -8.18 -5.08 -15.56
C LYS A 67 -7.04 -6.04 -15.20
N LEU A 68 -6.49 -5.88 -13.99
CA LEU A 68 -5.44 -6.74 -13.45
C LEU A 68 -6.06 -7.83 -12.58
N THR A 69 -5.43 -9.01 -12.58
CA THR A 69 -5.74 -10.09 -11.65
C THR A 69 -5.27 -9.73 -10.24
N GLN A 70 -5.76 -10.46 -9.24
CA GLN A 70 -5.33 -10.26 -7.85
C GLN A 70 -3.80 -10.44 -7.70
N LEU A 71 -3.24 -11.48 -8.32
CA LEU A 71 -1.81 -11.78 -8.29
C LEU A 71 -0.95 -10.69 -8.95
N GLU A 72 -1.41 -10.13 -10.07
CA GLU A 72 -0.70 -9.03 -10.73
C GLU A 72 -0.75 -7.75 -9.90
N GLU A 73 -1.90 -7.44 -9.31
CA GLU A 73 -2.01 -6.31 -8.37
C GLU A 73 -1.07 -6.52 -7.17
N ASP A 74 -1.00 -7.74 -6.61
CA ASP A 74 -0.11 -8.06 -5.49
C ASP A 74 1.37 -7.90 -5.89
N SER A 75 1.75 -8.39 -7.07
CA SER A 75 3.11 -8.22 -7.61
C SER A 75 3.47 -6.74 -7.84
N LEU A 76 2.51 -5.94 -8.32
CA LEU A 76 2.69 -4.50 -8.50
C LEU A 76 2.88 -3.78 -7.16
N VAL A 77 2.16 -4.20 -6.11
CA VAL A 77 2.31 -3.67 -4.75
C VAL A 77 3.68 -3.99 -4.19
N GLU A 78 4.16 -5.23 -4.34
CA GLU A 78 5.51 -5.62 -3.91
C GLU A 78 6.59 -4.83 -4.65
N TRP A 79 6.40 -4.59 -5.95
CA TRP A 79 7.28 -3.72 -6.73
C TRP A 79 7.31 -2.28 -6.17
N ILE A 80 6.15 -1.70 -5.81
CA ILE A 80 6.08 -0.38 -5.17
C ILE A 80 6.87 -0.37 -3.85
N PHE A 81 6.75 -1.41 -3.03
CA PHE A 81 7.50 -1.51 -1.77
C PHE A 81 9.00 -1.64 -1.97
N SER A 82 9.42 -2.44 -2.95
CA SER A 82 10.82 -2.56 -3.34
C SER A 82 11.42 -1.22 -3.82
N MET A 83 10.66 -0.45 -4.61
CA MET A 83 11.06 0.89 -5.04
C MET A 83 11.12 1.87 -3.87
N ASP A 84 10.12 1.85 -2.97
CA ASP A 84 10.12 2.67 -1.77
C ASP A 84 11.34 2.39 -0.90
N LYS A 85 11.64 1.11 -0.61
CA LYS A 85 12.79 0.69 0.21
C LYS A 85 14.12 1.22 -0.32
N ARG A 86 14.27 1.36 -1.64
CA ARG A 86 15.46 1.90 -2.31
C ARG A 86 15.49 3.44 -2.40
N GLY A 87 14.52 4.12 -1.79
CA GLY A 87 14.45 5.59 -1.80
C GLY A 87 13.92 6.18 -3.12
N ALA A 88 13.30 5.36 -3.97
CA ALA A 88 12.80 5.73 -5.29
C ALA A 88 11.29 5.48 -5.42
N ALA A 89 10.52 5.83 -4.39
CA ALA A 89 9.08 5.56 -4.36
C ALA A 89 8.35 6.11 -5.62
N PRO A 90 7.55 5.30 -6.32
CA PRO A 90 7.00 5.65 -7.62
C PRO A 90 5.84 6.64 -7.53
N ARG A 91 5.61 7.36 -8.62
CA ARG A 91 4.43 8.25 -8.80
C ARG A 91 3.23 7.45 -9.32
N LYS A 92 2.03 8.03 -9.21
CA LYS A 92 0.81 7.45 -9.79
C LYS A 92 0.94 7.18 -11.29
N THR A 93 1.60 8.08 -12.02
CA THR A 93 1.85 7.93 -13.46
C THR A 93 2.72 6.71 -13.74
N THR A 94 3.82 6.55 -13.01
CA THR A 94 4.72 5.40 -13.12
C THR A 94 4.02 4.08 -12.77
N ILE A 95 3.14 4.08 -11.76
CA ILE A 95 2.33 2.91 -11.40
C ILE A 95 1.35 2.55 -12.53
N ARG A 96 0.73 3.56 -13.16
CA ARG A 96 -0.14 3.37 -14.32
C ARG A 96 0.61 2.78 -15.50
N GLU A 97 1.80 3.30 -15.79
CA GLU A 97 2.68 2.80 -16.85
C GLU A 97 3.08 1.35 -16.59
N MET A 98 3.50 1.02 -15.37
CA MET A 98 3.85 -0.35 -14.99
C MET A 98 2.64 -1.30 -15.14
N ALA A 99 1.45 -0.87 -14.74
CA ALA A 99 0.23 -1.66 -14.95
C ALA A 99 -0.08 -1.88 -16.44
N ASN A 100 0.13 -0.88 -17.29
CA ASN A 100 -0.03 -1.03 -18.74
C ASN A 100 1.03 -1.96 -19.35
N ILE A 101 2.27 -1.94 -18.84
CA ILE A 101 3.32 -2.88 -19.25
C ILE A 101 2.91 -4.32 -18.93
N LEU A 102 2.40 -4.58 -17.72
CA LEU A 102 1.88 -5.89 -17.33
C LEU A 102 0.73 -6.35 -18.24
N LEU A 103 -0.19 -5.45 -18.59
CA LEU A 103 -1.30 -5.77 -19.49
C LEU A 103 -0.85 -6.03 -20.94
N ALA A 104 0.12 -5.27 -21.43
CA ALA A 104 0.70 -5.48 -22.76
C ALA A 104 1.43 -6.82 -22.87
N ALA A 105 2.11 -7.24 -21.80
CA ALA A 105 2.80 -8.54 -21.73
C ALA A 105 1.85 -9.75 -21.87
N ARG A 106 0.54 -9.59 -21.73
CA ARG A 106 -0.45 -10.65 -21.96
C ARG A 106 -0.68 -10.98 -23.45
N GLY A 107 -0.13 -10.20 -24.38
CA GLY A 107 -0.22 -10.49 -25.81
C GLY A 107 -1.58 -10.20 -26.46
N SER A 108 -2.44 -9.36 -25.85
CA SER A 108 -3.68 -8.90 -26.47
C SER A 108 -3.43 -7.75 -27.44
N HIS A 109 -4.12 -7.73 -28.59
CA HIS A 109 -3.97 -6.70 -29.62
C HIS A 109 -5.32 -6.06 -30.00
N PRO A 110 -5.52 -4.74 -29.76
CA PRO A 110 -4.64 -3.85 -28.98
C PRO A 110 -4.63 -4.22 -27.49
N PRO A 111 -3.53 -3.94 -26.76
CA PRO A 111 -3.45 -4.29 -25.36
C PRO A 111 -4.45 -3.46 -24.54
N PRO A 112 -5.15 -4.08 -23.58
CA PRO A 112 -6.02 -3.33 -22.69
C PRO A 112 -5.18 -2.36 -21.86
N THR A 113 -5.69 -1.16 -21.64
CA THR A 113 -5.04 -0.15 -20.79
C THR A 113 -5.88 0.16 -19.56
N VAL A 114 -5.21 0.63 -18.51
CA VAL A 114 -5.86 1.18 -17.33
C VAL A 114 -6.17 2.67 -17.52
N GLY A 115 -7.30 3.11 -16.97
CA GLY A 115 -7.70 4.53 -16.99
C GLY A 115 -6.84 5.40 -16.06
N GLU A 116 -6.91 6.71 -16.22
CA GLU A 116 -6.15 7.69 -15.43
C GLU A 116 -6.40 7.59 -13.92
N ASN A 117 -7.63 7.32 -13.52
CA ASN A 117 -8.02 7.19 -12.11
C ASN A 117 -7.68 5.82 -11.50
N TRP A 118 -7.21 4.86 -12.30
CA TRP A 118 -6.96 3.50 -11.83
C TRP A 118 -5.93 3.42 -10.68
N PRO A 119 -4.77 4.12 -10.71
CA PRO A 119 -3.82 4.09 -9.59
C PRO A 119 -4.42 4.64 -8.29
N SER A 120 -5.25 5.69 -8.36
CA SER A 120 -5.95 6.21 -7.18
C SER A 120 -6.89 5.17 -6.58
N ASN A 121 -7.63 4.45 -7.44
CA ASN A 121 -8.51 3.37 -7.02
C ASN A 121 -7.74 2.18 -6.44
N LEU A 122 -6.58 1.82 -7.00
CA LEU A 122 -5.70 0.79 -6.46
C LEU A 122 -5.30 1.14 -5.02
N ILE A 123 -4.82 2.37 -4.80
CA ILE A 123 -4.39 2.84 -3.48
C ILE A 123 -5.55 2.84 -2.49
N ASN A 124 -6.74 3.30 -2.89
CA ASN A 124 -7.92 3.30 -2.01
C ASN A 124 -8.37 1.88 -1.61
N ARG A 125 -8.16 0.89 -2.48
CA ARG A 125 -8.49 -0.53 -2.20
C ARG A 125 -7.42 -1.24 -1.37
N ARG A 126 -6.20 -0.71 -1.31
CA ARG A 126 -5.03 -1.35 -0.70
C ARG A 126 -4.59 -0.56 0.52
N PRO A 127 -5.03 -0.94 1.74
CA PRO A 127 -4.74 -0.17 2.96
C PRO A 127 -3.26 -0.10 3.31
N ASN A 128 -2.45 -1.00 2.75
CA ASN A 128 -1.00 -1.03 2.86
C ASN A 128 -0.29 0.00 1.97
N LEU A 129 -1.00 0.69 1.05
CA LEU A 129 -0.48 1.79 0.24
C LEU A 129 -0.95 3.14 0.77
N ARG A 130 -0.07 4.15 0.69
CA ARG A 130 -0.42 5.53 1.04
C ARG A 130 0.31 6.52 0.15
N ILE A 131 -0.41 7.59 -0.21
CA ILE A 131 0.16 8.73 -0.94
C ILE A 131 0.82 9.67 0.07
N ARG A 132 2.07 10.04 -0.19
CA ARG A 132 2.84 10.98 0.62
C ARG A 132 3.49 12.04 -0.26
N SER A 133 3.79 13.19 0.33
CA SER A 133 4.62 14.19 -0.34
C SER A 133 6.08 13.75 -0.27
N SER A 134 6.84 13.88 -1.34
CA SER A 134 8.26 13.61 -1.35
C SER A 134 9.04 14.84 -0.95
N ILE A 135 10.14 14.62 -0.23
CA ILE A 135 11.18 15.60 0.03
C ILE A 135 12.46 15.03 -0.57
N ARG A 136 13.19 15.87 -1.30
CA ARG A 136 14.47 15.48 -1.88
C ARG A 136 15.48 15.29 -0.76
N TYR A 137 16.23 14.19 -0.85
CA TYR A 137 17.27 13.86 0.11
C TYR A 137 18.57 13.64 -0.64
N ASP A 138 19.57 14.44 -0.26
CA ASP A 138 20.87 14.40 -0.91
C ASP A 138 21.56 13.05 -0.65
N TYR A 139 22.04 12.42 -1.71
CA TYR A 139 22.67 11.11 -1.61
C TYR A 139 23.99 11.14 -0.83
N GLN A 140 24.81 12.18 -1.00
CA GLN A 140 26.06 12.32 -0.26
C GLN A 140 25.78 12.50 1.23
N ARG A 141 24.75 13.28 1.56
CA ARG A 141 24.28 13.40 2.94
C ARG A 141 23.84 12.03 3.50
N ALA A 142 23.08 11.26 2.74
CA ALA A 142 22.65 9.93 3.18
C ALA A 142 23.81 8.97 3.42
N LEU A 143 24.90 9.07 2.64
CA LEU A 143 26.12 8.27 2.84
C LEU A 143 26.88 8.67 4.12
N ASN A 144 26.91 9.97 4.42
CA ASN A 144 27.67 10.50 5.56
C ASN A 144 26.92 10.43 6.90
N GLU A 145 25.62 10.12 6.89
CA GLU A 145 24.80 9.94 8.10
C GLU A 145 24.78 8.49 8.61
N ASP A 146 25.94 7.81 8.61
CA ASP A 146 26.06 6.53 9.32
C ASP A 146 25.97 6.80 10.85
N PRO A 147 25.01 6.17 11.56
CA PRO A 147 24.88 6.34 13.01
C PRO A 147 26.17 6.06 13.79
N LYS A 148 27.05 5.19 13.30
CA LYS A 148 28.34 4.92 13.97
C LYS A 148 29.29 6.10 13.83
N LEU A 149 29.53 6.55 12.59
CA LEU A 149 30.38 7.72 12.30
C LEU A 149 29.89 8.96 13.04
N LEU A 150 28.57 9.20 13.03
CA LEU A 150 27.98 10.33 13.76
C LEU A 150 28.23 10.23 15.26
N ARG A 151 28.00 9.07 15.88
CA ARG A 151 28.25 8.88 17.33
C ARG A 151 29.71 9.08 17.70
N GLU A 152 30.63 8.52 16.90
CA GLU A 152 32.08 8.70 17.12
C GLU A 152 32.49 10.17 16.98
N TRP A 153 31.97 10.86 15.98
CA TRP A 153 32.21 12.29 15.79
C TRP A 153 31.69 13.11 16.98
N PHE A 154 30.43 12.92 17.39
CA PHE A 154 29.86 13.64 18.55
C PHE A 154 30.60 13.31 19.84
N SER A 155 31.05 12.07 20.04
CA SER A 155 31.85 11.68 21.20
C SER A 155 33.21 12.37 21.22
N THR A 156 33.81 12.58 20.04
CA THR A 156 35.07 13.30 19.90
C THR A 156 34.88 14.79 20.19
N VAL A 157 33.83 15.40 19.63
CA VAL A 157 33.48 16.80 19.90
C VAL A 157 33.24 17.02 21.39
N GLN A 158 32.46 16.15 22.04
CA GLN A 158 32.19 16.26 23.48
C GLN A 158 33.48 16.18 24.31
N ARG A 159 34.38 15.24 23.98
CA ARG A 159 35.66 15.12 24.66
C ARG A 159 36.51 16.39 24.51
N THR A 160 36.58 16.96 23.31
CA THR A 160 37.31 18.20 23.07
C THR A 160 36.72 19.38 23.84
N ILE A 161 35.38 19.46 23.95
CA ILE A 161 34.70 20.46 24.76
C ILE A 161 35.11 20.31 26.23
N ASP A 162 35.08 19.09 26.76
CA ASP A 162 35.41 18.80 28.15
C ASP A 162 36.90 19.06 28.45
N GLU A 163 37.82 18.63 27.58
CA GLU A 163 39.27 18.80 27.73
C GLU A 163 39.70 20.27 27.69
N ASN A 164 39.04 21.09 26.87
CA ASN A 164 39.37 22.51 26.72
C ASN A 164 38.50 23.42 27.60
N GLY A 165 37.57 22.86 28.38
CA GLY A 165 36.67 23.63 29.25
C GLY A 165 35.80 24.63 28.50
N ILE A 166 35.41 24.31 27.25
CA ILE A 166 34.60 25.19 26.40
C ILE A 166 33.19 25.26 27.00
N GLN A 167 32.70 26.46 27.30
CA GLN A 167 31.36 26.60 27.86
C GLN A 167 30.29 26.65 26.76
N PRO A 168 29.03 26.28 27.05
CA PRO A 168 27.95 26.34 26.07
C PRO A 168 27.78 27.73 25.44
N GLU A 169 28.09 28.80 26.18
CA GLU A 169 28.03 30.19 25.71
C GLU A 169 29.08 30.51 24.64
N ASP A 170 30.15 29.71 24.56
CA ASP A 170 31.23 29.86 23.59
C ASP A 170 30.96 29.08 22.27
N ILE A 171 29.85 28.35 22.19
CA ILE A 171 29.48 27.54 21.03
C ILE A 171 28.53 28.30 20.11
N TYR A 172 29.05 28.74 18.97
CA TYR A 172 28.28 29.47 17.96
C TYR A 172 27.95 28.57 16.77
N ASN A 173 26.68 28.56 16.35
CA ASN A 173 26.29 27.93 15.09
C ASN A 173 26.68 28.85 13.92
N PHE A 174 27.50 28.36 13.00
CA PHE A 174 27.82 29.05 11.77
C PHE A 174 27.40 28.19 10.58
N ASP A 175 26.30 28.56 9.93
CA ASP A 175 25.82 27.88 8.74
C ASP A 175 25.65 28.84 7.56
N LYS A 176 25.70 28.27 6.35
CA LYS A 176 25.43 28.99 5.11
C LYS A 176 24.07 28.56 4.60
N THR A 177 23.10 29.46 4.63
CA THR A 177 21.81 29.24 3.97
C THR A 177 21.98 29.49 2.47
N GLY A 178 21.94 28.42 1.66
CA GLY A 178 21.94 28.50 0.20
C GLY A 178 20.52 28.47 -0.36
N PHE A 179 20.18 29.41 -1.25
CA PHE A 179 18.96 29.35 -2.03
C PHE A 179 19.20 28.53 -3.29
N ALA A 180 18.47 27.43 -3.45
CA ALA A 180 18.56 26.59 -4.64
C ALA A 180 17.47 26.99 -5.65
N ILE A 181 17.82 27.88 -6.57
CA ILE A 181 16.95 28.33 -7.66
C ILE A 181 16.71 27.16 -8.64
N GLY A 182 15.45 26.94 -9.04
CA GLY A 182 15.09 25.91 -10.02
C GLY A 182 14.80 24.51 -9.46
N LEU A 183 14.87 24.31 -8.14
CA LEU A 183 14.43 23.06 -7.53
C LEU A 183 12.90 22.97 -7.49
N ILE A 184 12.35 22.09 -8.33
CA ILE A 184 10.91 21.79 -8.36
C ILE A 184 10.48 21.15 -7.03
N SER A 185 9.37 21.69 -6.49
CA SER A 185 8.62 21.36 -5.26
C SER A 185 8.42 19.86 -4.97
N SER A 186 7.98 19.58 -3.73
CA SER A 186 7.51 18.27 -3.28
C SER A 186 6.55 17.60 -4.27
N GLN A 187 6.68 16.29 -4.46
CA GLN A 187 5.86 15.52 -5.41
C GLN A 187 5.04 14.47 -4.68
N LYS A 188 3.89 14.07 -5.22
CA LYS A 188 3.11 12.97 -4.62
C LYS A 188 3.65 11.62 -5.10
N VAL A 189 4.12 10.83 -4.14
CA VAL A 189 4.60 9.45 -4.35
C VAL A 189 3.77 8.45 -3.56
N VAL A 190 3.77 7.20 -4.00
CA VAL A 190 3.07 6.11 -3.35
C VAL A 190 4.07 5.27 -2.58
N THR A 191 3.77 5.06 -1.30
CA THR A 191 4.65 4.41 -0.33
C THR A 191 3.87 3.40 0.50
N ARG A 192 4.57 2.61 1.30
CA ARG A 192 3.97 1.80 2.36
C ARG A 192 3.24 2.64 3.41
N ALA A 193 2.06 2.19 3.82
CA ALA A 193 1.21 2.90 4.76
C ALA A 193 1.83 3.01 6.16
N GLU A 194 2.56 1.98 6.60
CA GLU A 194 3.20 1.86 7.92
C GLU A 194 4.33 2.87 8.17
N MET A 195 4.81 3.56 7.13
CA MET A 195 5.87 4.54 7.30
C MET A 195 5.45 5.71 8.22
N ILE A 196 6.32 6.07 9.16
CA ILE A 196 6.14 7.22 10.06
C ILE A 196 6.45 8.53 9.31
N GLY A 197 5.61 9.55 9.54
CA GLY A 197 5.80 10.92 9.01
C GLY A 197 5.08 11.18 7.69
N ASN A 198 4.65 12.43 7.47
CA ASN A 198 3.82 12.81 6.32
C ASN A 198 4.58 12.89 4.99
N SER A 199 5.92 12.91 5.05
CA SER A 199 6.78 13.12 3.89
C SER A 199 7.80 12.01 3.71
N ARG A 200 8.02 11.61 2.45
CA ARG A 200 9.01 10.59 2.07
C ARG A 200 10.29 11.23 1.57
N ARG A 201 11.43 10.91 2.19
CA ARG A 201 12.76 11.27 1.66
C ARG A 201 13.07 10.40 0.44
N LEU A 202 13.29 11.05 -0.71
CA LEU A 202 13.72 10.39 -1.95
C LEU A 202 15.17 10.73 -2.22
N LEU A 203 15.99 9.71 -2.43
CA LEU A 203 17.40 9.91 -2.74
C LEU A 203 17.54 10.59 -4.10
N GLN A 204 18.37 11.61 -4.17
CA GLN A 204 18.73 12.27 -5.41
C GLN A 204 20.25 12.28 -5.59
N PRO A 205 20.75 12.00 -6.80
CA PRO A 205 22.11 12.39 -7.16
C PRO A 205 22.24 13.89 -6.88
N GLY A 206 23.26 14.28 -6.11
CA GLY A 206 23.45 15.68 -5.74
C GLY A 206 23.57 16.55 -7.00
N ASN A 207 22.91 17.70 -7.00
CA ASN A 207 22.99 18.72 -8.07
C ASN A 207 24.01 19.83 -7.71
N ARG A 208 25.04 19.50 -6.92
CA ARG A 208 26.12 20.44 -6.63
C ARG A 208 27.20 20.24 -7.68
N GLU A 209 27.22 21.14 -8.65
CA GLU A 209 28.50 21.61 -9.22
C GLU A 209 29.36 22.25 -8.13
#